data_AF-A0A3N5A126-F1
#
_entry.id   AF-A0A3N5A126-F1
#
_cell.length_a   1.000
_cell.length_b   1.000
_cell.length_c   1.000
_cell.angle_alpha   90.00
_cell.angle_beta   90.00
_cell.angle_gamma   90.00
#
_symmetry.space_group_name_H-M   'P 1'
#
loop_
_entity.id
_entity.type
_entity.pdbx_description
1 polymer ?
#
loop_
_entity_poly.entity_id
_entity_poly.type
_entity_poly.pdbx_seq_one_letter_code
_entity_poly.pdbx_strand_id
1 'polypeptide(L)'
;MGVTAADPHPFSAVEEPALAVRDERGGLLAVAGRRGYRVPVPVAVYDTSDLSCRVLVHSRFPVHAMAFHPALPLLAVGTGRYDGGYFFEGELLLLHLETSETRSLIEHEIGRQVLELEWVDEHALRILMAPPDDWQDKQARVEGHVAVVHRDDWASVLARSLTGRDLAGPRLPAPRPDGREAARQMLVEVTEAWRVQSADHPADL
;
A
#
# COMPACT_ATOMS: atom_id res chain seq x y z
N MET A 1 1.15 40.70 -15.14
CA MET A 1 1.88 39.42 -15.01
C MET A 1 0.92 38.41 -14.43
N GLY A 2 0.30 37.61 -15.30
CA GLY A 2 -0.62 36.56 -14.86
C GLY A 2 0.19 35.45 -14.22
N VAL A 3 -0.07 35.17 -12.95
CA VAL A 3 0.36 33.92 -12.33
C VAL A 3 -0.45 32.85 -13.04
N THR A 4 0.18 32.11 -13.97
CA THR A 4 -0.34 30.83 -14.40
C THR A 4 -0.47 30.00 -13.13
N ALA A 5 -1.70 29.74 -12.68
CA ALA A 5 -1.94 28.71 -11.69
C ALA A 5 -1.27 27.46 -12.27
N ALA A 6 -0.19 27.00 -11.65
CA ALA A 6 0.38 25.72 -12.01
C ALA A 6 -0.77 24.72 -11.92
N ASP A 7 -1.01 23.95 -12.98
CA ASP A 7 -2.00 22.88 -12.93
C ASP A 7 -1.77 22.09 -11.64
N PRO A 8 -2.82 21.89 -10.82
CA PRO A 8 -2.65 21.20 -9.56
C PRO A 8 -1.97 19.86 -9.83
N HIS A 9 -0.83 19.63 -9.18
CA HIS A 9 -0.06 18.42 -9.38
C HIS A 9 -0.99 17.20 -9.16
N PRO A 10 -1.08 16.25 -10.11
CA PRO A 10 -2.10 15.18 -10.08
C PRO A 10 -2.11 14.39 -8.77
N PHE A 11 -0.93 14.24 -8.17
CA PHE A 11 -0.72 13.51 -6.92
C PHE A 11 -0.73 14.40 -5.67
N SER A 12 -1.33 15.59 -5.71
CA SER A 12 -1.35 16.53 -4.58
C SER A 12 -2.00 15.93 -3.31
N ALA A 13 -2.96 15.01 -3.47
CA ALA A 13 -3.64 14.35 -2.36
C ALA A 13 -2.73 13.48 -1.47
N VAL A 14 -1.60 12.99 -2.01
CA VAL A 14 -0.64 12.16 -1.25
C VAL A 14 0.55 12.94 -0.70
N GLU A 15 0.64 14.24 -0.99
CA GLU A 15 1.70 15.16 -0.56
C GLU A 15 3.12 14.70 -0.93
N GLU A 16 3.76 13.91 -0.07
CA GLU A 16 5.09 13.34 -0.28
C GLU A 16 4.99 11.83 -0.60
N PRO A 17 5.12 11.43 -1.89
CA PRO A 17 5.03 10.02 -2.28
C PRO A 17 6.13 9.17 -1.61
N ALA A 18 5.69 8.12 -0.92
CA ALA A 18 6.55 7.17 -0.23
C ALA A 18 6.61 5.80 -0.90
N LEU A 19 5.51 5.40 -1.54
CA LEU A 19 5.39 4.14 -2.25
C LEU A 19 4.40 4.33 -3.40
N ALA A 20 4.69 3.75 -4.55
CA ALA A 20 3.77 3.69 -5.67
C ALA A 20 3.82 2.29 -6.28
N VAL A 21 2.65 1.75 -6.64
CA VAL A 21 2.52 0.47 -7.35
C VAL A 21 1.51 0.64 -8.48
N ARG A 22 1.82 0.09 -9.66
CA ARG A 22 0.88 0.01 -10.78
C ARG A 22 0.12 -1.30 -10.70
N ASP A 23 -1.13 -1.28 -11.11
CA ASP A 23 -1.82 -2.50 -11.50
C ASP A 23 -1.34 -2.91 -12.89
N GLU A 24 -0.86 -4.16 -13.01
CA GLU A 24 -0.36 -4.70 -14.27
C GLU A 24 -1.48 -4.99 -15.27
N ARG A 25 -2.75 -5.08 -14.82
CA ARG A 25 -3.90 -5.48 -15.66
C ARG A 25 -4.78 -4.32 -16.08
N GLY A 26 -5.06 -3.37 -15.18
CA GLY A 26 -5.98 -2.28 -15.41
C GLY A 26 -5.32 -0.98 -15.02
N GLY A 27 -5.24 -0.02 -15.95
CA GLY A 27 -4.52 1.26 -15.81
C GLY A 27 -4.84 2.06 -14.54
N LEU A 28 -4.32 1.57 -13.40
CA LEU A 28 -4.49 2.08 -12.07
C LEU A 28 -3.12 2.21 -11.42
N LEU A 29 -3.01 3.22 -10.57
CA LEU A 29 -1.81 3.53 -9.83
C LEU A 29 -2.19 3.78 -8.38
N ALA A 30 -1.75 2.91 -7.47
CA ALA A 30 -1.85 3.18 -6.04
C ALA A 30 -0.62 3.94 -5.58
N VAL A 31 -0.83 5.02 -4.83
CA VAL A 31 0.22 5.87 -4.28
C VAL A 31 -0.04 6.07 -2.80
N ALA A 32 0.94 5.74 -1.98
CA ALA A 32 0.94 6.07 -0.57
C ALA A 32 1.84 7.28 -0.34
N GLY A 33 1.31 8.24 0.40
CA GLY A 33 2.06 9.41 0.84
C GLY A 33 2.91 9.13 2.06
N ARG A 34 3.45 10.21 2.62
CA ARG A 34 4.05 10.26 3.95
C ARG A 34 3.57 11.50 4.64
N ARG A 35 3.28 11.36 5.93
CA ARG A 35 3.11 12.50 6.84
C ARG A 35 3.93 12.29 8.11
N GLY A 36 4.07 13.37 8.87
CA GLY A 36 4.80 13.37 10.14
C GLY A 36 4.27 12.34 11.16
N TYR A 37 5.00 12.19 12.26
CA TYR A 37 4.68 11.21 13.29
C TYR A 37 3.25 11.41 13.85
N ARG A 38 2.45 10.33 13.87
CA ARG A 38 1.03 10.29 14.31
C ARG A 38 0.02 11.01 13.41
N VAL A 39 0.39 11.40 12.20
CA VAL A 39 -0.57 11.91 11.21
C VAL A 39 -1.01 10.77 10.29
N PRO A 40 -2.31 10.60 10.05
CA PRO A 40 -2.79 9.57 9.12
C PRO A 40 -2.15 9.73 7.74
N VAL A 41 -1.71 8.62 7.16
CA VAL A 41 -0.96 8.59 5.91
C VAL A 41 -1.93 8.35 4.76
N PRO A 42 -1.98 9.24 3.74
CA PRO A 42 -2.90 9.08 2.63
C PRO A 42 -2.48 7.92 1.73
N VAL A 43 -3.47 7.14 1.29
CA VAL A 43 -3.35 6.13 0.23
C VAL A 43 -4.39 6.47 -0.82
N ALA A 44 -3.93 6.78 -2.03
CA ALA A 44 -4.78 7.15 -3.13
C ALA A 44 -4.63 6.17 -4.29
N VAL A 45 -5.71 5.91 -5.01
CA VAL A 45 -5.71 5.12 -6.24
C VAL A 45 -6.16 6.03 -7.37
N TYR A 46 -5.32 6.11 -8.41
CA TYR A 46 -5.53 6.95 -9.58
C TYR A 46 -5.78 6.09 -10.81
N ASP A 47 -6.62 6.57 -11.72
CA ASP A 47 -6.68 6.06 -13.08
C ASP A 47 -5.50 6.60 -13.88
N THR A 48 -4.75 5.75 -14.56
CA THR A 48 -3.55 6.18 -15.30
C THR A 48 -3.87 6.87 -16.62
N SER A 49 -5.10 6.73 -17.13
CA SER A 49 -5.51 7.33 -18.41
C SER A 49 -5.83 8.82 -18.29
N ASP A 50 -6.31 9.27 -17.14
CA ASP A 50 -6.69 10.67 -16.90
C ASP A 50 -6.14 11.25 -15.59
N LEU A 51 -5.41 10.45 -14.81
CA LEU A 51 -4.88 10.78 -13.47
C LEU A 51 -5.95 11.21 -12.47
N SER A 52 -7.21 10.83 -12.69
CA SER A 52 -8.29 11.07 -11.74
C SER A 52 -8.11 10.21 -10.49
N CYS A 53 -8.27 10.83 -9.32
CA CYS A 53 -8.27 10.10 -8.05
C CYS A 53 -9.60 9.35 -7.89
N ARG A 54 -9.55 8.02 -7.92
CA ARG A 54 -10.69 7.12 -7.76
C ARG A 54 -11.01 6.88 -6.28
N VAL A 55 -9.97 6.69 -5.47
CA VAL A 55 -10.09 6.34 -4.06
C VAL A 55 -9.06 7.11 -3.26
N LEU A 56 -9.45 7.61 -2.08
CA LEU A 56 -8.54 8.20 -1.10
C LEU A 56 -8.91 7.72 0.30
N VAL A 57 -8.02 6.96 0.92
CA VAL A 57 -8.15 6.49 2.31
C VAL A 57 -6.95 6.92 3.13
N HIS A 58 -7.04 6.77 4.45
CA HIS A 58 -5.96 7.12 5.36
C HIS A 58 -5.61 5.93 6.25
N SER A 59 -4.34 5.52 6.24
CA SER A 59 -3.84 4.53 7.19
C SER A 59 -3.36 5.19 8.48
N ARG A 60 -3.44 4.45 9.59
CA ARG A 60 -2.92 4.90 10.89
C ARG A 60 -1.39 4.93 10.93
N PHE A 61 -0.76 4.03 10.17
CA PHE A 61 0.68 3.84 10.14
C PHE A 61 1.27 4.13 8.76
N PRO A 62 2.59 4.39 8.66
CA PRO A 62 3.31 4.41 7.40
C PRO A 62 3.05 3.13 6.59
N VAL A 63 2.87 3.31 5.29
CA VAL A 63 2.68 2.22 4.33
C VAL A 63 4.05 1.71 3.87
N HIS A 64 4.24 0.39 3.91
CA HIS A 64 5.45 -0.28 3.44
C HIS A 64 5.21 -1.14 2.20
N ALA A 65 3.97 -1.61 2.01
CA ALA A 65 3.62 -2.48 0.90
C ALA A 65 2.22 -2.19 0.38
N MET A 66 2.04 -2.35 -0.94
CA MET A 66 0.74 -2.32 -1.61
C MET A 66 0.73 -3.36 -2.71
N ALA A 67 -0.38 -4.07 -2.89
CA ALA A 67 -0.51 -5.09 -3.95
C ALA A 67 -1.95 -5.17 -4.46
N PHE A 68 -2.14 -4.89 -5.75
CA PHE A 68 -3.42 -5.07 -6.42
C PHE A 68 -3.75 -6.56 -6.53
N HIS A 69 -4.96 -6.94 -6.17
CA HIS A 69 -5.42 -8.31 -6.33
C HIS A 69 -5.48 -8.66 -7.82
N PRO A 70 -5.00 -9.84 -8.24
CA PRO A 70 -4.88 -10.17 -9.65
C PRO A 70 -6.23 -10.14 -10.37
N ALA A 71 -7.33 -10.60 -9.76
CA ALA A 71 -8.64 -10.72 -10.43
C ALA A 71 -9.80 -9.87 -9.86
N LEU A 72 -9.63 -9.22 -8.71
CA LEU A 72 -10.72 -8.56 -7.97
C LEU A 72 -10.37 -7.08 -7.81
N PRO A 73 -11.37 -6.19 -7.66
CA PRO A 73 -11.13 -4.75 -7.46
C PRO A 73 -10.67 -4.47 -6.02
N LEU A 74 -9.57 -5.09 -5.61
CA LEU A 74 -9.04 -5.04 -4.25
C LEU A 74 -7.58 -4.57 -4.26
N LEU A 75 -7.21 -3.80 -3.26
CA LEU A 75 -5.83 -3.43 -2.95
C LEU A 75 -5.50 -3.88 -1.54
N ALA A 76 -4.50 -4.74 -1.39
CA ALA A 76 -3.91 -5.05 -0.10
C ALA A 76 -2.89 -3.96 0.26
N VAL A 77 -2.93 -3.44 1.49
CA VAL A 77 -2.04 -2.38 1.97
C VAL A 77 -1.43 -2.80 3.30
N GLY A 78 -0.10 -2.93 3.30
CA GLY A 78 0.70 -3.30 4.46
C GLY A 78 1.27 -2.07 5.13
N THR A 79 0.97 -1.89 6.42
CA THR A 79 1.36 -0.71 7.18
C THR A 79 2.05 -1.09 8.48
N GLY A 80 2.76 -0.14 9.08
CA GLY A 80 3.23 -0.27 10.46
C GLY A 80 4.43 0.58 10.82
N ARG A 81 4.92 0.41 12.04
CA ARG A 81 6.14 1.04 12.55
C ARG A 81 6.63 0.33 13.81
N TYR A 82 7.87 0.59 14.16
CA TYR A 82 8.35 0.38 15.52
C TYR A 82 7.84 1.50 16.44
N ASP A 83 7.34 1.15 17.62
CA ASP A 83 6.78 2.10 18.60
C ASP A 83 7.86 2.97 19.28
N GLY A 84 9.12 2.56 19.20
CA GLY A 84 10.27 3.19 19.86
C GLY A 84 10.65 2.54 21.19
N GLY A 85 9.89 1.54 21.64
CA GLY A 85 10.08 0.79 22.88
C GLY A 85 10.42 -0.66 22.62
N TYR A 86 9.45 -1.46 22.16
CA TYR A 86 9.70 -2.86 21.83
C TYR A 86 8.75 -3.43 20.78
N PHE A 87 7.56 -2.87 20.55
CA PHE A 87 6.58 -3.43 19.63
C PHE A 87 6.75 -2.97 18.17
N PHE A 88 6.47 -3.87 17.24
CA PHE A 88 6.25 -3.55 15.83
C PHE A 88 4.74 -3.56 15.52
N GLU A 89 4.12 -2.39 15.63
CA GLU A 89 2.69 -2.18 15.40
C GLU A 89 2.38 -2.03 13.91
N GLY A 90 1.17 -2.39 13.48
CA GLY A 90 0.77 -2.17 12.10
C GLY A 90 -0.54 -2.82 11.71
N GLU A 91 -0.93 -2.65 10.45
CA GLU A 91 -2.19 -3.14 9.92
C GLU A 91 -1.95 -3.79 8.56
N LEU A 92 -2.69 -4.87 8.29
CA LEU A 92 -2.97 -5.33 6.93
C LEU A 92 -4.36 -4.84 6.57
N LEU A 93 -4.43 -3.84 5.70
CA LEU A 93 -5.70 -3.31 5.21
C LEU A 93 -6.05 -3.97 3.88
N LEU A 94 -7.33 -4.26 3.69
CA LEU A 94 -7.91 -4.64 2.41
C LEU A 94 -8.88 -3.55 1.98
N LEU A 95 -8.55 -2.88 0.88
CA LEU A 95 -9.33 -1.78 0.30
C LEU A 95 -10.10 -2.30 -0.92
N HIS A 96 -11.42 -2.10 -0.92
CA HIS A 96 -12.26 -2.36 -2.07
C HIS A 96 -12.36 -1.11 -2.94
N LEU A 97 -11.93 -1.20 -4.20
CA LEU A 97 -11.71 -0.05 -5.07
C LEU A 97 -13.03 0.57 -5.56
N GLU A 98 -14.08 -0.23 -5.75
CA GLU A 98 -15.37 0.28 -6.20
C GLU A 98 -16.20 0.92 -5.09
N THR A 99 -16.16 0.36 -3.87
CA THR A 99 -16.96 0.83 -2.73
C THR A 99 -16.19 1.78 -1.82
N SER A 100 -14.86 1.87 -1.99
CA SER A 100 -13.93 2.56 -1.08
C SER A 100 -13.94 2.03 0.36
N GLU A 101 -14.53 0.86 0.61
CA GLU A 101 -14.51 0.24 1.93
C GLU A 101 -13.11 -0.26 2.27
N THR A 102 -12.65 0.01 3.49
CA THR A 102 -11.37 -0.48 4.01
C THR A 102 -11.59 -1.34 5.23
N ARG A 103 -10.92 -2.51 5.29
CA ARG A 103 -10.99 -3.44 6.42
C ARG A 103 -9.59 -3.77 6.92
N SER A 104 -9.36 -3.67 8.23
CA SER A 104 -8.15 -4.20 8.86
C SER A 104 -8.32 -5.69 9.14
N LEU A 105 -7.41 -6.52 8.65
CA LEU A 105 -7.54 -7.97 8.65
C LEU A 105 -6.94 -8.65 9.89
N ILE A 106 -5.96 -8.03 10.55
CA ILE A 106 -5.28 -8.62 11.71
C ILE A 106 -6.19 -8.56 12.94
N GLU A 107 -6.31 -9.67 13.67
CA GLU A 107 -7.25 -9.80 14.79
C GLU A 107 -6.95 -8.85 15.95
N HIS A 108 -5.67 -8.63 16.25
CA HIS A 108 -5.21 -7.86 17.40
C HIS A 108 -5.15 -6.36 17.11
N GLU A 109 -5.53 -5.54 18.08
CA GLU A 109 -5.59 -4.07 17.93
C GLU A 109 -4.21 -3.42 17.73
N ILE A 110 -3.18 -3.96 18.39
CA ILE A 110 -1.78 -3.56 18.17
C ILE A 110 -1.32 -3.96 16.75
N GLY A 111 -1.93 -5.04 16.23
CA GLY A 111 -1.64 -5.62 14.94
C GLY A 111 -0.20 -6.07 14.81
N ARG A 112 0.40 -5.83 13.64
CA ARG A 112 1.76 -6.22 13.32
C ARG A 112 2.27 -5.42 12.13
N GLN A 113 3.51 -4.93 12.18
CA GLN A 113 4.09 -4.24 11.03
C GLN A 113 4.19 -5.18 9.82
N VAL A 114 3.49 -4.85 8.75
CA VAL A 114 3.58 -5.52 7.45
C VAL A 114 4.63 -4.82 6.60
N LEU A 115 5.56 -5.59 6.03
CA LEU A 115 6.75 -5.10 5.31
C LEU A 115 6.64 -5.33 3.80
N GLU A 116 6.15 -6.49 3.38
CA GLU A 116 5.96 -6.84 1.96
C GLU A 116 4.65 -7.61 1.77
N LEU A 117 4.07 -7.46 0.57
CA LEU A 117 2.85 -8.11 0.14
C LEU A 117 3.01 -8.59 -1.31
N GLU A 118 2.53 -9.79 -1.58
CA GLU A 118 2.49 -10.35 -2.93
C GLU A 118 1.30 -11.32 -3.04
N TRP A 119 0.47 -11.11 -4.06
CA TRP A 119 -0.51 -12.11 -4.47
C TRP A 119 0.22 -13.21 -5.23
N VAL A 120 0.26 -14.41 -4.63
CA VAL A 120 0.84 -15.60 -5.27
C VAL A 120 -0.09 -16.08 -6.39
N ASP A 121 -1.40 -15.99 -6.14
CA ASP A 121 -2.48 -16.21 -7.09
C ASP A 121 -3.75 -15.47 -6.62
N GLU A 122 -4.91 -15.78 -7.23
CA GLU A 122 -6.21 -15.17 -6.91
C GLU A 122 -6.76 -15.52 -5.52
N HIS A 123 -6.14 -16.47 -4.83
CA HIS A 123 -6.59 -16.98 -3.53
C HIS A 123 -5.53 -16.86 -2.44
N ALA A 124 -4.26 -16.74 -2.79
CA ALA A 124 -3.14 -16.75 -1.87
C ALA A 124 -2.42 -15.40 -1.80
N LEU A 125 -2.38 -14.81 -0.60
CA LEU A 125 -1.60 -13.62 -0.29
C LEU A 125 -0.39 -13.98 0.57
N ARG A 126 0.81 -13.76 0.04
CA ARG A 126 2.07 -13.83 0.77
C ARG A 126 2.31 -12.51 1.49
N ILE A 127 2.61 -12.60 2.78
CA ILE A 127 2.76 -11.46 3.69
C ILE A 127 4.08 -11.62 4.43
N LEU A 128 4.98 -10.64 4.31
CA LEU A 128 6.16 -10.52 5.17
C LEU A 128 5.87 -9.50 6.29
N MET A 129 6.07 -9.90 7.54
CA MET A 129 5.82 -9.05 8.71
C MET A 129 7.05 -8.96 9.61
N ALA A 130 7.24 -7.84 10.29
CA ALA A 130 8.20 -7.78 11.40
C ALA A 130 7.79 -8.77 12.52
N PRO A 131 8.68 -9.21 13.42
CA PRO A 131 8.26 -9.89 14.66
C PRO A 131 7.29 -9.03 15.48
N PRO A 132 6.53 -9.61 16.42
CA PRO A 132 5.64 -8.81 17.28
C PRO A 132 6.39 -7.74 18.09
N ASP A 133 7.58 -8.09 18.59
CA ASP A 133 8.45 -7.21 19.37
C ASP A 133 9.95 -7.53 19.17
N ASP A 134 10.84 -6.67 19.68
CA ASP A 134 12.29 -6.90 19.75
C ASP A 134 12.79 -7.26 21.17
N TRP A 135 11.90 -7.66 22.09
CA TRP A 135 12.29 -8.01 23.45
C TRP A 135 13.13 -9.29 23.46
N GLN A 136 14.40 -9.15 23.86
CA GLN A 136 15.40 -10.23 23.84
C GLN A 136 15.68 -10.83 22.44
N ASP A 137 15.15 -10.23 21.37
CA ASP A 137 15.36 -10.66 19.99
C ASP A 137 16.14 -9.61 19.19
N LYS A 138 17.46 -9.77 19.18
CA LYS A 138 18.37 -8.89 18.45
C LYS A 138 18.17 -8.92 16.94
N GLN A 139 17.55 -9.98 16.40
CA GLN A 139 17.32 -10.13 14.96
C GLN A 139 16.00 -9.51 14.51
N ALA A 140 15.15 -9.04 15.42
CA ALA A 140 13.82 -8.56 15.05
C ALA A 140 13.80 -7.34 14.12
N ARG A 141 14.90 -6.59 14.08
CA ARG A 141 15.09 -5.43 13.20
C ARG A 141 15.61 -5.76 11.81
N VAL A 142 16.03 -7.00 11.56
CA VAL A 142 16.61 -7.44 10.28
C VAL A 142 15.95 -8.69 9.71
N GLU A 143 15.18 -9.41 10.52
CA GLU A 143 14.34 -10.54 10.10
C GLU A 143 12.85 -10.20 10.20
N GLY A 144 12.03 -11.00 9.53
CA GLY A 144 10.57 -10.96 9.54
C GLY A 144 9.99 -12.35 9.34
N HIS A 145 8.70 -12.52 9.56
CA HIS A 145 7.99 -13.78 9.35
C HIS A 145 7.19 -13.73 8.06
N VAL A 146 7.28 -14.79 7.25
CA VAL A 146 6.49 -14.94 6.04
C VAL A 146 5.31 -15.87 6.27
N ALA A 147 4.10 -15.38 6.03
CA ALA A 147 2.88 -16.18 6.00
C ALA A 147 2.28 -16.18 4.60
N VAL A 148 1.62 -17.28 4.22
CA VAL A 148 0.81 -17.36 3.00
C VAL A 148 -0.62 -17.68 3.40
N VAL A 149 -1.49 -16.68 3.29
CA VAL A 149 -2.89 -16.77 3.70
C VAL A 149 -3.73 -17.10 2.48
N HIS A 150 -4.57 -18.13 2.59
CA HIS A 150 -5.47 -18.56 1.53
C HIS A 150 -6.92 -18.19 1.86
N ARG A 151 -7.64 -17.61 0.90
CA ARG A 151 -9.09 -17.35 0.99
C ARG A 151 -9.73 -17.67 -0.35
N ASP A 152 -10.86 -18.36 -0.32
CA ASP A 152 -11.62 -18.69 -1.54
C ASP A 152 -12.18 -17.41 -2.19
N ASP A 153 -12.62 -16.46 -1.37
CA ASP A 153 -13.12 -15.16 -1.81
C ASP A 153 -12.57 -14.05 -0.93
N TRP A 154 -11.60 -13.30 -1.46
CA TRP A 154 -11.01 -12.15 -0.79
C TRP A 154 -11.97 -10.97 -0.59
N ALA A 155 -13.00 -10.80 -1.43
CA ALA A 155 -13.95 -9.70 -1.29
C ALA A 155 -14.88 -9.88 -0.07
N SER A 156 -15.14 -11.13 0.32
CA SER A 156 -15.97 -11.49 1.47
C SER A 156 -15.23 -11.51 2.81
N VAL A 157 -13.90 -11.34 2.81
CA VAL A 157 -13.10 -11.47 4.04
C VAL A 157 -13.53 -10.47 5.09
N LEU A 158 -13.80 -11.00 6.30
CA LEU A 158 -14.20 -10.21 7.45
C LEU A 158 -13.01 -9.46 8.05
N ALA A 159 -13.28 -8.27 8.58
CA ALA A 159 -12.32 -7.56 9.40
C ALA A 159 -11.87 -8.44 10.58
N ARG A 160 -10.61 -8.30 10.98
CA ARG A 160 -10.01 -8.98 12.15
C ARG A 160 -10.09 -10.52 12.09
N SER A 161 -10.06 -11.08 10.89
CA SER A 161 -10.18 -12.53 10.66
C SER A 161 -8.84 -13.28 10.57
N LEU A 162 -7.70 -12.56 10.51
CA LEU A 162 -6.37 -13.18 10.49
C LEU A 162 -5.83 -13.30 11.90
N THR A 163 -5.66 -14.54 12.33
CA THR A 163 -5.17 -14.87 13.66
C THR A 163 -3.65 -14.96 13.71
N GLY A 164 -3.09 -14.98 14.91
CA GLY A 164 -1.67 -15.29 15.10
C GLY A 164 -1.23 -16.62 14.47
N ARG A 165 -2.15 -17.58 14.30
CA ARG A 165 -1.88 -18.86 13.62
C ARG A 165 -1.78 -18.68 12.10
N ASP A 166 -2.67 -17.89 11.50
CA ASP A 166 -2.62 -17.59 10.06
C ASP A 166 -1.33 -16.86 9.68
N LEU A 167 -0.83 -16.05 10.62
CA LEU A 167 0.36 -15.20 10.46
C LEU A 167 1.64 -15.85 11.04
N ALA A 168 1.55 -17.11 11.47
CA ALA A 168 2.68 -17.89 11.92
C ALA A 168 3.42 -18.45 10.71
N GLY A 169 4.70 -18.15 10.59
CA GLY A 169 5.52 -18.59 9.48
C GLY A 169 7.00 -18.51 9.78
N PRO A 170 7.86 -19.06 8.91
CA PRO A 170 9.31 -19.06 9.13
C PRO A 170 9.87 -17.64 9.13
N ARG A 171 10.99 -17.46 9.85
CA ARG A 171 11.75 -16.22 9.81
C ARG A 171 12.65 -16.18 8.59
N LEU A 172 12.67 -15.04 7.92
CA LEU A 172 13.55 -14.73 6.80
C LEU A 172 14.16 -13.33 6.99
N PRO A 173 15.30 -13.03 6.34
CA PRO A 173 15.78 -11.66 6.21
C PRO A 173 14.68 -10.75 5.65
N ALA A 174 14.49 -9.59 6.28
CA ALA A 174 13.46 -8.63 5.94
C ALA A 174 14.08 -7.23 5.78
N PRO A 175 14.65 -6.93 4.59
CA PRO A 175 15.14 -5.59 4.30
C PRO A 175 13.99 -4.58 4.39
N ARG A 176 14.29 -3.37 4.83
CA ARG A 176 13.32 -2.27 4.95
C ARG A 176 13.79 -1.09 4.11
N PRO A 177 13.78 -1.23 2.77
CA PRO A 177 14.30 -0.20 1.88
C PRO A 177 13.45 1.06 1.93
N ASP A 178 14.06 2.19 1.58
CA ASP A 178 13.35 3.45 1.42
C ASP A 178 12.78 3.53 -0.01
N GLY A 179 11.46 3.37 -0.15
CA GLY A 179 10.77 3.35 -1.44
C GLY A 179 10.58 4.71 -2.13
N ARG A 180 10.98 5.82 -1.49
CA ARG A 180 10.67 7.18 -1.99
C ARG A 180 11.18 7.45 -3.40
N GLU A 181 12.40 7.04 -3.71
CA GLU A 181 13.00 7.32 -5.02
C GLU A 181 12.29 6.54 -6.13
N ALA A 182 12.05 5.24 -5.91
CA ALA A 182 11.30 4.40 -6.83
C ALA A 182 9.87 4.92 -7.04
N ALA A 183 9.21 5.38 -5.97
CA ALA A 183 7.88 5.99 -6.07
C ALA A 183 7.91 7.26 -6.94
N ARG A 184 8.85 8.18 -6.69
CA ARG A 184 9.00 9.41 -7.48
C ARG A 184 9.24 9.11 -8.96
N GLN A 185 10.14 8.18 -9.26
CA GLN A 185 10.43 7.76 -10.63
C GLN A 185 9.17 7.22 -11.32
N MET A 186 8.42 6.34 -10.64
CA MET A 186 7.18 5.78 -11.19
C MET A 186 6.13 6.85 -11.49
N LEU A 187 5.98 7.86 -10.62
CA LEU A 187 5.04 8.97 -10.85
C LEU A 187 5.45 9.83 -12.06
N VAL A 188 6.75 10.08 -12.23
CA VAL A 188 7.26 10.81 -13.41
C VAL A 188 6.91 10.02 -14.67
N GLU A 189 7.23 8.73 -14.72
CA GLU A 189 6.94 7.87 -15.86
C GLU A 189 5.44 7.82 -16.21
N VAL A 190 4.56 7.69 -15.21
CA VAL A 190 3.09 7.71 -15.45
C VAL A 190 2.66 9.06 -16.02
N THR A 191 3.17 10.15 -15.45
CA THR A 191 2.80 11.51 -15.88
C THR A 191 3.26 11.78 -17.31
N GLU A 192 4.46 11.33 -17.67
CA GLU A 192 4.97 11.45 -19.03
C GLU A 192 4.16 10.63 -20.03
N ALA A 193 3.84 9.38 -19.70
CA ALA A 193 3.00 8.53 -20.54
C ALA A 193 1.61 9.13 -20.77
N TRP A 194 0.99 9.65 -19.70
CA TRP A 194 -0.31 10.34 -19.77
C TRP A 194 -0.26 11.58 -20.67
N ARG A 195 0.79 12.40 -20.58
CA ARG A 195 0.95 13.60 -21.43
C ARG A 195 1.07 13.25 -22.90
N VAL A 196 1.83 12.21 -23.24
CA VAL A 196 1.98 11.75 -24.63
C VAL A 196 0.63 11.28 -25.16
N GLN A 197 -0.09 10.46 -24.40
CA GLN A 197 -1.42 9.97 -24.79
C GLN A 197 -2.44 11.11 -24.98
N SER A 198 -2.42 12.11 -24.09
CA SER A 198 -3.31 13.28 -24.16
C SER A 198 -2.97 14.22 -25.34
N ALA A 199 -1.73 14.21 -25.82
CA ALA A 199 -1.33 14.99 -26.99
C ALA A 199 -1.75 14.33 -28.32
N ASP A 200 -1.82 13.00 -28.36
CA ASP A 200 -2.22 12.21 -29.54
C ASP A 200 -3.75 12.09 -29.71
N HIS A 201 -4.53 12.41 -28.68
CA HIS A 201 -5.99 12.62 -28.77
C HIS A 201 -6.31 14.10 -28.48
N PRO A 202 -6.08 15.02 -29.44
CA PRO A 202 -6.68 16.34 -29.31
C PRO A 202 -8.19 16.11 -29.26
N ALA A 203 -8.83 16.58 -28.18
CA ALA A 203 -10.27 16.52 -28.03
C ALA A 203 -10.92 16.99 -29.34
N ASP A 204 -11.64 16.08 -30.02
CA ASP A 204 -12.50 16.43 -31.14
C ASP A 204 -13.51 17.46 -30.62
N LEU A 205 -13.24 18.74 -30.95
CA LEU A 205 -14.09 19.91 -30.76
C LEU A 205 -14.36 20.54 -32.12
#